data_AF-K0SI27-F1
#
_entry.id   AF-K0SI27-F1
#
_cell.length_a   1.000
_cell.length_b   1.000
_cell.length_c   1.000
_cell.angle_alpha   90.00
_cell.angle_beta   90.00
_cell.angle_gamma   90.00
#
_symmetry.space_group_name_H-M   'P 1'
#
loop_
_entity.id
_entity.type
_entity.pdbx_description
1 polymer ?
#
loop_
_entity_poly.entity_id
_entity_poly.type
_entity_poly.pdbx_seq_one_letter_code
_entity_poly.pdbx_strand_id
1 'polypeptide(L)'
;MRDCLYNVLRVREATEQESRLISTGKFKDSARQNVKLAVKFIINNYNLSDSIIAGSSYLKGNDRVDASGVGQSAVQSLLTIVEYFDAAGVENIKVDSLAGKEKIVIEGLKSVRRDLDEFLDYFPKDDVDAVKARILSENELNYREFDTSLGQIINPNPADKA
;
A
#
# COMPACT_ATOMS: atom_id res chain seq x y z
N MET A 1 19.16 -2.23 -1.96
CA MET A 1 18.29 -3.39 -2.27
C MET A 1 17.32 -3.70 -1.14
N ARG A 2 17.76 -3.96 0.10
CA ARG A 2 16.82 -4.30 1.18
C ARG A 2 15.86 -3.17 1.53
N ASP A 3 16.32 -1.91 1.49
CA ASP A 3 15.46 -0.75 1.78
C ASP A 3 14.37 -0.52 0.71
N CYS A 4 14.66 -0.77 -0.57
CA CYS A 4 13.64 -0.65 -1.61
C CYS A 4 12.60 -1.78 -1.54
N LEU A 5 13.03 -3.03 -1.25
CA LEU A 5 12.10 -4.13 -0.99
C LEU A 5 11.23 -3.85 0.25
N TYR A 6 11.80 -3.23 1.29
CA TYR A 6 11.07 -2.82 2.48
C TYR A 6 9.96 -1.82 2.15
N ASN A 7 10.28 -0.77 1.40
CA ASN A 7 9.30 0.23 0.98
C ASN A 7 8.18 -0.38 0.13
N VAL A 8 8.54 -1.25 -0.83
CA VAL A 8 7.55 -1.94 -1.68
C VAL A 8 6.61 -2.82 -0.84
N LEU A 9 7.16 -3.61 0.09
CA LEU A 9 6.36 -4.47 0.96
C LEU A 9 5.47 -3.66 1.92
N ARG A 10 5.93 -2.51 2.40
CA ARG A 10 5.12 -1.59 3.20
C ARG A 10 3.97 -0.96 2.41
N VAL A 11 4.18 -0.62 1.15
CA VAL A 11 3.08 -0.18 0.26
C VAL A 11 2.07 -1.32 0.05
N ARG A 12 2.56 -2.54 -0.20
CA ARG A 12 1.72 -3.72 -0.37
C ARG A 12 0.88 -4.01 0.89
N GLU A 13 1.43 -3.82 2.08
CA GLU A 13 0.69 -3.88 3.34
C GLU A 13 -0.33 -2.74 3.48
N ALA A 14 0.08 -1.50 3.25
CA ALA A 14 -0.77 -0.33 3.41
C ALA A 14 -1.99 -0.36 2.47
N THR A 15 -1.84 -0.88 1.26
CA THR A 15 -2.96 -1.05 0.31
C THR A 15 -3.96 -2.12 0.74
N GLU A 16 -3.51 -3.20 1.39
CA GLU A 16 -4.37 -4.22 1.99
C GLU A 16 -5.12 -3.66 3.19
N GLN A 17 -4.40 -2.95 4.06
CA GLN A 17 -4.94 -2.19 5.18
C GLN A 17 -6.02 -1.21 4.73
N GLU A 18 -5.77 -0.41 3.70
CA GLU A 18 -6.75 0.53 3.16
C GLU A 18 -7.97 -0.20 2.57
N SER A 19 -7.76 -1.31 1.84
CA SER A 19 -8.86 -2.13 1.29
C SER A 19 -9.80 -2.66 2.38
N ARG A 20 -9.25 -3.06 3.54
CA ARG A 20 -10.02 -3.53 4.69
C ARG A 20 -10.78 -2.41 5.36
N LEU A 21 -10.16 -1.24 5.51
CA LEU A 21 -10.86 -0.05 6.02
C LEU A 21 -12.05 0.28 5.12
N ILE A 22 -11.84 0.37 3.80
CA ILE A 22 -12.89 0.60 2.78
C ILE A 22 -14.03 -0.41 2.94
N SER A 23 -13.69 -1.70 3.00
CA SER A 23 -14.69 -2.79 3.05
C SER A 23 -15.48 -2.88 4.37
N THR A 24 -14.85 -2.57 5.51
CA THR A 24 -15.47 -2.79 6.84
C THR A 24 -16.32 -1.62 7.32
N GLY A 25 -16.22 -0.46 6.67
CA GLY A 25 -16.96 0.73 7.08
C GLY A 25 -16.54 1.28 8.46
N LYS A 26 -15.41 0.83 9.03
CA LYS A 26 -14.86 1.31 10.33
C LYS A 26 -14.37 2.78 10.30
N PHE A 27 -14.73 3.56 9.28
CA PHE A 27 -14.38 4.98 9.09
C PHE A 27 -15.12 5.98 9.99
N LYS A 28 -15.67 5.54 11.12
CA LYS A 28 -16.46 6.45 11.98
C LYS A 28 -15.63 7.51 12.70
N ASP A 29 -14.30 7.40 12.72
CA ASP A 29 -13.43 8.42 13.33
C ASP A 29 -13.08 9.55 12.35
N SER A 30 -13.49 10.76 12.74
CA SER A 30 -13.48 12.02 11.98
C SER A 30 -12.11 12.47 11.44
N ALA A 31 -11.01 11.79 11.79
CA ALA A 31 -9.65 12.19 11.45
C ALA A 31 -9.08 11.49 10.19
N ARG A 32 -9.65 10.37 9.73
CA ARG A 32 -9.13 9.57 8.58
C ARG A 32 -10.06 9.52 7.36
N GLN A 33 -10.94 10.50 7.20
CA GLN A 33 -11.96 10.49 6.15
C GLN A 33 -11.44 10.91 4.76
N ASN A 34 -10.26 10.47 4.30
CA ASN A 34 -9.85 10.81 2.93
C ASN A 34 -9.01 9.72 2.27
N VAL A 35 -9.69 8.83 1.55
CA VAL A 35 -9.07 7.73 0.79
C VAL A 35 -8.05 8.24 -0.23
N LYS A 36 -8.33 9.37 -0.90
CA LYS A 36 -7.38 10.01 -1.81
C LYS A 36 -6.11 10.44 -1.08
N LEU A 37 -6.23 11.02 0.10
CA LEU A 37 -5.08 11.42 0.91
C LEU A 37 -4.30 10.20 1.43
N ALA A 38 -5.00 9.13 1.84
CA ALA A 38 -4.36 7.88 2.23
C ALA A 38 -3.54 7.30 1.08
N VAL A 39 -4.09 7.23 -0.14
CA VAL A 39 -3.38 6.78 -1.33
C VAL A 39 -2.18 7.68 -1.66
N LYS A 40 -2.32 9.01 -1.55
CA LYS A 40 -1.18 9.94 -1.69
C LYS A 40 -0.08 9.66 -0.67
N PHE A 41 -0.43 9.41 0.59
CA PHE A 41 0.55 9.05 1.62
C PHE A 41 1.20 7.69 1.34
N ILE A 42 0.46 6.71 0.85
CA ILE A 42 1.02 5.40 0.44
C ILE A 42 2.10 5.60 -0.64
N ILE A 43 1.85 6.44 -1.65
CA ILE A 43 2.84 6.71 -2.71
C ILE A 43 4.07 7.43 -2.13
N ASN A 44 3.83 8.51 -1.37
CA ASN A 44 4.88 9.45 -0.96
C ASN A 44 5.72 8.94 0.21
N ASN A 45 5.12 8.34 1.24
CA ASN A 45 5.85 7.96 2.45
C ASN A 45 6.88 6.85 2.20
N TYR A 46 6.69 6.07 1.14
CA TYR A 46 7.56 4.97 0.77
C TYR A 46 8.35 5.23 -0.51
N ASN A 47 8.24 6.43 -1.11
CA ASN A 47 8.88 6.79 -2.37
C ASN A 47 8.76 5.65 -3.40
N LEU A 48 7.52 5.18 -3.65
CA LEU A 48 7.31 3.88 -4.32
C LEU A 48 7.99 3.82 -5.69
N SER A 49 7.86 4.88 -6.51
CA SER A 49 8.47 4.93 -7.84
C SER A 49 10.00 4.81 -7.78
N ASP A 50 10.64 5.60 -6.91
CA ASP A 50 12.10 5.55 -6.73
C ASP A 50 12.55 4.20 -6.18
N SER A 51 11.76 3.61 -5.28
CA SER A 51 12.03 2.27 -4.72
C SER A 51 11.96 1.19 -5.80
N ILE A 52 11.00 1.26 -6.73
CA ILE A 52 10.92 0.35 -7.88
C ILE A 52 12.13 0.54 -8.79
N ILE A 53 12.45 1.79 -9.17
CA ILE A 53 13.59 2.09 -10.05
C ILE A 53 14.90 1.60 -9.43
N ALA A 54 15.12 1.89 -8.15
CA ALA A 54 16.29 1.45 -7.40
C ALA A 54 16.33 -0.08 -7.27
N GLY A 55 15.20 -0.73 -7.00
CA GLY A 55 15.08 -2.19 -6.94
C GLY A 55 15.44 -2.85 -8.26
N SER A 56 14.81 -2.43 -9.35
CA SER A 56 15.08 -2.95 -10.70
C SER A 56 16.54 -2.75 -11.13
N SER A 57 17.23 -1.74 -10.61
CA SER A 57 18.66 -1.51 -10.92
C SER A 57 19.59 -2.64 -10.45
N TYR A 58 19.15 -3.48 -9.49
CA TYR A 58 19.89 -4.67 -9.04
C TYR A 58 19.71 -5.88 -9.96
N LEU A 59 18.73 -5.84 -10.87
CA LEU A 59 18.45 -6.88 -11.85
C LEU A 59 19.23 -6.61 -13.15
N LYS A 60 19.31 -7.62 -14.03
CA LYS A 60 20.04 -7.53 -15.30
C LYS A 60 19.17 -7.96 -16.47
N GLY A 61 19.50 -7.46 -17.66
CA GLY A 61 18.83 -7.87 -18.90
C GLY A 61 17.33 -7.58 -18.86
N ASN A 62 16.53 -8.54 -19.34
CA ASN A 62 15.08 -8.42 -19.45
C ASN A 62 14.43 -8.30 -18.07
N ASP A 63 14.89 -9.05 -17.07
CA ASP A 63 14.35 -8.99 -15.70
C ASP A 63 14.32 -7.57 -15.13
N ARG A 64 15.33 -6.75 -15.45
CA ARG A 64 15.34 -5.34 -15.05
C ARG A 64 14.23 -4.53 -15.71
N VAL A 65 14.02 -4.74 -17.01
CA VAL A 65 13.02 -4.03 -17.81
C VAL A 65 11.62 -4.46 -17.37
N ASP A 66 11.41 -5.77 -17.23
CA ASP A 66 10.12 -6.36 -16.90
C ASP A 66 9.70 -6.02 -15.46
N ALA A 67 10.61 -6.16 -14.50
CA ALA A 67 10.37 -5.72 -13.11
C ALA A 67 10.06 -4.22 -13.05
N SER A 68 10.81 -3.38 -13.78
CA SER A 68 10.53 -1.95 -13.82
C SER A 68 9.14 -1.66 -14.42
N GLY A 69 8.74 -2.39 -15.47
CA GLY A 69 7.44 -2.22 -16.11
C GLY A 69 6.27 -2.57 -15.19
N VAL A 70 6.32 -3.74 -14.56
CA VAL A 70 5.25 -4.18 -13.64
C VAL A 70 5.20 -3.31 -12.39
N GLY A 71 6.35 -2.96 -11.81
CA GLY A 71 6.41 -2.07 -10.65
C GLY A 71 5.81 -0.70 -10.95
N GLN A 72 6.16 -0.09 -12.10
CA GLN A 72 5.60 1.21 -12.48
C GLN A 72 4.09 1.14 -12.80
N SER A 73 3.57 -0.02 -13.20
CA SER A 73 2.13 -0.24 -13.35
C SER A 73 1.39 -0.14 -11.99
N ALA A 74 2.03 -0.57 -10.91
CA ALA A 74 1.51 -0.39 -9.55
C ALA A 74 1.46 1.09 -9.15
N VAL A 75 2.50 1.87 -9.46
CA VAL A 75 2.53 3.33 -9.24
C VAL A 75 1.41 4.00 -10.02
N GLN A 76 1.28 3.67 -11.30
CA GLN A 76 0.27 4.24 -12.17
C GLN A 76 -1.15 3.92 -11.68
N SER A 77 -1.39 2.71 -11.20
CA SER A 77 -2.68 2.32 -10.63
C SER A 77 -3.05 3.17 -9.41
N LEU A 78 -2.10 3.47 -8.52
CA LEU A 78 -2.33 4.36 -7.38
C LEU A 78 -2.60 5.81 -7.84
N LEU A 79 -1.87 6.31 -8.84
CA LEU A 79 -2.12 7.64 -9.42
C LEU A 79 -3.50 7.74 -10.06
N THR A 80 -3.93 6.71 -10.80
CA THR A 80 -5.27 6.66 -11.39
C THR A 80 -6.36 6.66 -10.32
N ILE A 81 -6.16 6.03 -9.16
CA ILE A 81 -7.10 6.16 -8.03
C ILE A 81 -7.18 7.61 -7.55
N VAL A 82 -6.05 8.31 -7.46
CA VAL A 82 -6.01 9.73 -7.06
C VAL A 82 -6.74 10.61 -8.09
N GLU A 83 -6.44 10.42 -9.38
CA GLU A 83 -7.04 11.16 -10.49
C GLU A 83 -8.55 10.94 -10.58
N TYR A 84 -9.01 9.71 -10.34
CA TYR A 84 -10.44 9.37 -10.30
C TYR A 84 -11.20 10.23 -9.27
N PHE A 85 -10.55 10.61 -8.17
CA PHE A 85 -11.12 11.52 -7.19
C PHE A 85 -10.98 13.00 -7.57
N ASP A 86 -9.91 13.40 -8.25
CA ASP A 86 -9.73 14.76 -8.78
C ASP A 86 -10.76 15.11 -9.87
N ALA A 87 -11.01 14.20 -10.81
CA ALA A 87 -11.99 14.37 -11.88
C ALA A 87 -13.44 14.51 -11.37
N ALA A 88 -13.70 14.02 -10.15
CA ALA A 88 -14.99 14.18 -9.49
C ALA A 88 -15.20 15.58 -8.86
N GLY A 89 -14.21 16.48 -8.93
CA GLY A 89 -14.28 17.84 -8.36
C GLY A 89 -14.20 17.87 -6.83
N VAL A 90 -13.64 16.83 -6.20
CA VAL A 90 -13.65 16.68 -4.73
C VAL A 90 -12.22 16.66 -4.20
N GLU A 91 -11.80 17.74 -3.54
CA GLU A 91 -10.45 17.82 -2.96
C GLU A 91 -10.25 16.88 -1.76
N ASN A 92 -11.32 16.45 -1.09
CA ASN A 92 -11.26 15.52 0.03
C ASN A 92 -12.49 14.62 0.04
N ILE A 93 -12.39 13.40 -0.49
CA ILE A 93 -13.52 12.45 -0.50
C ILE A 93 -13.63 11.84 0.88
N LYS A 94 -14.59 12.35 1.66
CA LYS A 94 -15.07 11.68 2.86
C LYS A 94 -15.60 10.31 2.48
N VAL A 95 -15.46 9.35 3.38
CA VAL A 95 -15.91 7.97 3.12
C VAL A 95 -17.41 7.94 2.84
N ASP A 96 -18.19 8.84 3.46
CA ASP A 96 -19.62 8.99 3.19
C ASP A 96 -19.92 9.47 1.76
N SER A 97 -18.96 10.15 1.08
CA SER A 97 -19.06 10.54 -0.34
C SER A 97 -18.39 9.53 -1.30
N LEU A 98 -17.93 8.40 -0.77
CA LEU A 98 -17.38 7.28 -1.55
C LEU A 98 -18.47 6.33 -2.07
N ALA A 99 -19.73 6.56 -1.68
CA ALA A 99 -20.88 5.73 -2.04
C ALA A 99 -20.92 5.39 -3.54
N GLY A 100 -20.77 4.10 -3.85
CA GLY A 100 -20.79 3.55 -5.20
C GLY A 100 -19.44 3.54 -5.93
N LYS A 101 -18.39 4.06 -5.30
CA LYS A 101 -17.02 4.16 -5.84
C LYS A 101 -16.04 3.21 -5.14
N GLU A 102 -16.43 2.60 -4.02
CA GLU A 102 -15.60 1.73 -3.18
C GLU A 102 -15.02 0.57 -3.98
N LYS A 103 -15.86 -0.05 -4.82
CA LYS A 103 -15.47 -1.19 -5.64
C LYS A 103 -14.32 -0.84 -6.58
N ILE A 104 -14.38 0.32 -7.24
CA ILE A 104 -13.34 0.75 -8.18
C ILE A 104 -12.02 0.94 -7.45
N VAL A 105 -12.06 1.58 -6.28
CA VAL A 105 -10.86 1.81 -5.46
C VAL A 105 -10.29 0.48 -4.94
N ILE A 106 -11.14 -0.40 -4.41
CA ILE A 106 -10.72 -1.72 -3.92
C ILE A 106 -10.06 -2.53 -5.02
N GLU A 107 -10.65 -2.57 -6.23
CA GLU A 107 -10.06 -3.29 -7.37
C GLU A 107 -8.74 -2.66 -7.82
N GLY A 108 -8.64 -1.32 -7.81
CA GLY A 108 -7.37 -0.63 -8.05
C GLY A 108 -6.29 -1.01 -7.02
N LEU A 109 -6.62 -0.98 -5.72
CA LEU A 109 -5.70 -1.39 -4.66
C LEU A 109 -5.30 -2.86 -4.77
N LYS A 110 -6.20 -3.75 -5.19
CA LYS A 110 -5.88 -5.16 -5.47
C LYS A 110 -4.93 -5.31 -6.65
N SER A 111 -5.13 -4.55 -7.73
CA SER A 111 -4.23 -4.51 -8.88
C SER A 111 -2.82 -4.12 -8.45
N VAL A 112 -2.70 -3.07 -7.64
CA VAL A 112 -1.41 -2.64 -7.06
C VAL A 112 -0.74 -3.80 -6.32
N ARG A 113 -1.47 -4.52 -5.45
CA ARG A 113 -0.88 -5.64 -4.71
C ARG A 113 -0.41 -6.76 -5.62
N ARG A 114 -1.19 -7.12 -6.64
CA ARG A 114 -0.80 -8.13 -7.63
C ARG A 114 0.49 -7.72 -8.34
N ASP A 115 0.55 -6.48 -8.82
CA ASP A 115 1.71 -5.99 -9.59
C ASP A 115 2.96 -5.86 -8.69
N LEU A 116 2.79 -5.50 -7.41
CA LEU A 116 3.89 -5.51 -6.44
C LEU A 116 4.33 -6.92 -6.05
N ASP A 117 3.40 -7.87 -5.91
CA ASP A 117 3.74 -9.27 -5.65
C ASP A 117 4.53 -9.84 -6.85
N GLU A 118 4.13 -9.55 -8.10
CA GLU A 118 4.88 -9.91 -9.31
C GLU A 118 6.25 -9.23 -9.39
N PHE A 119 6.34 -7.93 -9.04
CA PHE A 119 7.63 -7.23 -8.93
C PHE A 119 8.58 -7.94 -7.96
N LEU A 120 8.07 -8.41 -6.83
CA LEU A 120 8.88 -9.08 -5.80
C LEU A 120 9.37 -10.46 -6.26
N ASP A 121 8.70 -11.13 -7.19
CA ASP A 121 9.09 -12.44 -7.73
C ASP A 121 10.40 -12.38 -8.55
N TYR A 122 10.83 -11.20 -8.98
CA TYR A 122 12.13 -11.00 -9.64
C TYR A 122 13.32 -11.02 -8.68
N PHE A 123 13.09 -10.99 -7.36
CA PHE A 123 14.15 -10.91 -6.35
C PHE A 123 14.36 -12.25 -5.63
N PRO A 124 15.56 -12.49 -5.07
CA PRO A 124 15.80 -13.68 -4.27
C PRO A 124 14.79 -13.80 -3.12
N LYS A 125 14.13 -14.95 -3.04
CA LYS A 125 13.09 -15.23 -2.04
C LYS A 125 13.58 -14.98 -0.61
N ASP A 126 14.81 -15.34 -0.29
CA ASP A 126 15.38 -15.16 1.04
C ASP A 126 15.49 -13.68 1.43
N ASP A 127 15.82 -12.79 0.50
CA ASP A 127 15.87 -11.36 0.76
C ASP A 127 14.46 -10.78 0.95
N VAL A 128 13.49 -11.22 0.14
CA VAL A 128 12.09 -10.81 0.29
C VAL A 128 11.52 -11.29 1.64
N ASP A 129 11.77 -12.54 2.01
CA ASP A 129 11.27 -13.14 3.24
C ASP A 129 11.93 -12.52 4.49
N ALA A 130 13.22 -12.19 4.42
CA ALA A 130 13.90 -11.46 5.50
C ALA A 130 13.26 -10.09 5.76
N VAL A 131 12.88 -9.36 4.70
CA VAL A 131 12.20 -8.07 4.83
C VAL A 131 10.76 -8.24 5.33
N LYS A 132 10.02 -9.27 4.87
CA LYS A 132 8.69 -9.60 5.40
C LYS A 132 8.75 -9.91 6.91
N ALA A 133 9.75 -10.67 7.35
CA ALA A 133 9.93 -10.99 8.76
C ALA A 133 10.21 -9.74 9.61
N ARG A 134 11.01 -8.81 9.08
CA ARG A 134 11.24 -7.50 9.72
C ARG A 134 9.93 -6.73 9.88
N ILE A 135 9.14 -6.58 8.82
CA ILE A 135 7.86 -5.85 8.85
C ILE A 135 6.90 -6.49 9.86
N LEU A 136 6.82 -7.83 9.88
CA LEU A 136 6.00 -8.57 10.83
C LEU A 136 6.41 -8.26 12.29
N SER A 137 7.71 -8.30 12.58
CA SER A 137 8.23 -7.97 13.92
C SER A 137 7.94 -6.52 14.31
N GLU A 138 8.09 -5.57 13.38
CA GLU A 138 7.77 -4.16 13.61
C GLU A 138 6.28 -3.96 13.90
N ASN A 139 5.40 -4.66 13.18
CA ASN A 139 3.96 -4.61 13.43
C ASN A 139 3.57 -5.21 14.77
N GLU A 140 4.21 -6.31 15.16
CA GLU A 140 3.98 -6.93 16.48
C GLU A 140 4.42 -6.01 17.61
N LEU A 141 5.58 -5.35 17.47
CA LEU A 141 6.03 -4.33 18.42
C LEU A 141 5.04 -3.16 18.48
N ASN A 142 4.62 -2.64 17.33
CA ASN A 142 3.62 -1.56 17.26
C ASN A 142 2.31 -1.93 17.96
N TYR A 143 1.88 -3.19 17.84
CA TYR A 143 0.68 -3.67 18.53
C TYR A 143 0.88 -3.78 20.04
N ARG A 144 2.00 -4.36 20.48
CA ARG A 144 2.33 -4.56 21.91
C ARG A 144 2.56 -3.24 22.65
N GLU A 145 3.18 -2.27 21.98
CA GLU A 145 3.54 -0.97 22.54
C GLU A 145 2.45 0.09 22.34
N PHE A 146 1.33 -0.27 21.71
CA PHE A 146 0.24 0.67 21.48
C PHE A 146 -0.36 1.17 22.81
N ASP A 147 -0.29 2.48 23.02
CA ASP A 147 -0.92 3.11 24.16
C ASP A 147 -2.45 3.10 23.99
N THR A 148 -3.11 2.19 24.70
CA THR A 148 -4.58 2.05 24.69
C THR A 148 -5.32 3.29 25.18
N SER A 149 -4.65 4.24 25.84
CA SER A 149 -5.26 5.54 26.17
C SER A 149 -5.53 6.40 24.94
N LEU A 150 -4.84 6.14 23.83
CA LEU A 150 -5.02 6.81 22.54
C LEU A 150 -6.18 6.22 21.72
N GLY A 151 -6.82 5.14 22.20
CA GLY A 151 -7.99 4.51 21.57
C GLY A 151 -7.80 3.03 21.30
N GLN A 152 -8.33 2.55 20.17
CA GLN A 152 -8.17 1.18 19.69
C GLN A 152 -7.39 1.17 18.38
N ILE A 153 -6.67 0.09 18.11
CA ILE A 153 -6.03 -0.11 16.80
C ILE A 153 -7.13 -0.38 15.76
N ILE A 154 -7.41 0.62 14.93
CA ILE A 154 -8.48 0.58 13.93
C ILE A 154 -8.11 -0.31 12.74
N ASN A 155 -6.81 -0.47 12.45
CA ASN A 155 -6.31 -1.24 11.32
C ASN A 155 -5.07 -2.08 11.72
N PRO A 156 -5.28 -3.25 12.32
CA PRO A 156 -4.17 -4.11 12.75
C PRO A 156 -3.40 -4.67 11.56
N ASN A 157 -2.30 -5.38 11.85
CA ASN A 157 -1.51 -6.07 10.84
C ASN A 157 -2.42 -6.95 9.96
N PRO A 158 -2.29 -6.92 8.63
CA PRO A 158 -3.09 -7.77 7.76
C PRO A 158 -3.02 -9.27 8.06
N ALA A 159 -1.91 -9.74 8.63
CA ALA A 159 -1.73 -11.13 9.05
C ALA A 159 -2.53 -11.49 10.32
N ASP A 160 -2.86 -10.51 11.15
CA ASP A 160 -3.69 -10.69 12.33
C ASP A 160 -5.14 -10.76 11.84
N LYS A 161 -5.78 -11.93 11.98
CA LYS A 161 -7.20 -12.06 11.65
C LYS A 161 -8.01 -11.14 12.57
N ALA A 162 -8.88 -10.35 11.96
CA ALA A 162 -9.84 -9.47 12.64
C ALA A 162 -10.80 -10.26 13.54
#